data_AF-A0A2N5YP78-F1
#
_entry.id   AF-A0A2N5YP78-F1
#
_cell.length_a   1.000
_cell.length_b   1.000
_cell.length_c   1.000
_cell.angle_alpha   90.00
_cell.angle_beta   90.00
_cell.angle_gamma   90.00
#
_symmetry.space_group_name_H-M   'P 1'
#
loop_
_entity.id
_entity.type
_entity.pdbx_description
1 polymer ?
#
loop_
_entity_poly.entity_id
_entity_poly.type
_entity_poly.pdbx_seq_one_letter_code
_entity_poly.pdbx_strand_id
1 'polypeptide(L)'
;MAPKVDSTNDEITCDHILSAVANFTSNSFTKDQFHFGLEYKFKSILMLRGGYIYEAGITGEEKDTWYTGPTGGVSLEFPLSKVTGTRMSIDYSYRATTNFDGIHAIGIRVSL
;
A
#
# COMPACT_ATOMS: atom_id res chain seq x y z
N MET A 1 5.24 -23.18 -0.13
CA MET A 1 3.95 -23.60 -0.70
C MET A 1 4.05 -23.39 -2.20
N ALA A 2 4.27 -24.46 -2.97
CA ALA A 2 4.55 -24.39 -4.40
C ALA A 2 3.27 -24.00 -5.18
N PRO A 3 3.38 -23.22 -6.27
CA PRO A 3 2.25 -22.95 -7.14
C PRO A 3 1.80 -24.26 -7.80
N LYS A 4 0.51 -24.57 -7.69
CA LYS A 4 -0.11 -25.74 -8.31
C LYS A 4 -0.34 -25.41 -9.79
N VAL A 5 0.33 -26.13 -10.68
CA VAL A 5 0.15 -26.07 -12.14
C VAL A 5 -1.12 -26.84 -12.49
N ASP A 6 -2.07 -26.18 -13.14
CA ASP A 6 -3.28 -26.80 -13.70
C ASP A 6 -3.07 -27.03 -15.20
N SER A 7 -3.10 -28.29 -15.62
CA SER A 7 -2.60 -28.76 -16.92
C SER A 7 -3.61 -28.67 -18.07
N THR A 8 -4.43 -27.61 -18.17
CA THR A 8 -5.47 -27.56 -19.24
C THR A 8 -5.67 -26.22 -19.94
N ASN A 9 -4.90 -25.17 -19.65
CA ASN A 9 -4.81 -24.01 -20.54
C ASN A 9 -3.52 -23.24 -20.25
N ASP A 10 -2.67 -23.11 -21.26
CA ASP A 10 -1.33 -22.53 -21.18
C ASP A 10 -1.39 -20.99 -21.17
N GLU A 11 -2.10 -20.44 -20.20
CA GLU A 11 -2.01 -19.03 -19.81
C GLU A 11 -1.64 -19.01 -18.33
N ILE A 12 -0.40 -18.62 -18.02
CA ILE A 12 -0.03 -18.29 -16.65
C ILE A 12 -0.79 -17.02 -16.27
N THR A 13 -2.03 -17.18 -15.82
CA THR A 13 -2.83 -16.09 -15.25
C THR A 13 -2.27 -15.83 -13.86
N CYS A 14 -1.18 -15.06 -13.78
CA CYS A 14 -0.69 -14.52 -12.52
C CYS A 14 -1.70 -13.47 -12.03
N ASP A 15 -2.83 -13.93 -11.51
CA ASP A 15 -3.88 -13.09 -10.93
C ASP A 15 -3.41 -12.43 -9.62
N HIS A 16 -2.21 -12.76 -9.12
CA HIS A 16 -1.64 -12.27 -7.88
C HIS A 16 -0.26 -11.63 -8.11
N ILE A 17 -0.12 -10.35 -7.75
CA ILE A 17 1.16 -9.64 -7.76
C ILE A 17 1.47 -9.24 -6.33
N LEU A 18 2.60 -9.69 -5.81
CA LEU A 18 3.14 -9.24 -4.53
C LEU A 18 4.40 -8.41 -4.79
N SER A 19 4.37 -7.17 -4.34
CA SER A 19 5.45 -6.20 -4.46
C SER A 19 5.92 -5.80 -3.08
N ALA A 20 7.23 -5.87 -2.83
CA ALA A 20 7.84 -5.33 -1.63
C ALA A 20 8.70 -4.11 -2.01
N VAL A 21 8.66 -3.08 -1.17
CA VAL A 21 9.39 -1.83 -1.38
C VAL A 21 10.07 -1.44 -0.08
N ALA A 22 11.34 -1.07 -0.17
CA ALA A 22 12.08 -0.47 0.93
C ALA A 22 12.74 0.82 0.42
N ASN A 23 12.63 1.90 1.19
CA ASN A 23 13.28 3.17 0.87
C ASN A 23 14.04 3.67 2.10
N PHE A 24 15.20 4.27 1.83
CA PHE A 24 16.01 4.94 2.82
C PHE A 24 16.16 6.40 2.40
N THR A 25 15.69 7.31 3.25
CA THR A 25 15.84 8.75 3.06
C THR A 25 16.78 9.27 4.13
N SER A 26 17.99 9.65 3.73
CA SER A 26 18.90 10.36 4.61
C SER A 26 18.69 11.86 4.46
N ASN A 27 18.49 12.54 5.58
CA ASN A 27 18.22 13.97 5.60
C ASN A 27 19.33 14.66 6.40
N SER A 28 19.87 15.76 5.88
CA SER A 28 21.03 16.42 6.51
C SER A 28 20.67 17.28 7.73
N PHE A 29 19.38 17.59 7.92
CA PHE A 29 18.86 18.43 8.99
C PHE A 29 17.80 17.74 9.86
N THR A 30 17.41 16.52 9.53
CA THR A 30 16.36 15.75 10.22
C THR A 30 16.82 14.29 10.34
N LYS A 31 16.22 13.51 11.24
CA LYS A 31 16.57 12.10 11.45
C LYS A 31 16.40 11.26 10.18
N ASP A 32 17.19 10.21 10.04
CA ASP A 32 17.13 9.28 8.91
C ASP A 32 15.83 8.46 8.94
N GLN A 33 15.14 8.35 7.80
CA GLN A 33 13.87 7.62 7.68
C GLN A 33 14.02 6.37 6.84
N PHE A 34 13.55 5.25 7.38
CA PHE A 34 13.37 3.98 6.69
C PHE A 34 11.89 3.73 6.43
N HIS A 35 11.54 3.52 5.17
CA HIS A 35 10.20 3.16 4.76
C HIS A 35 10.18 1.75 4.25
N PHE A 36 9.33 0.91 4.82
CA PHE A 36 9.05 -0.43 4.34
C PHE A 36 7.59 -0.48 3.85
N GLY A 37 7.36 -1.15 2.73
CA GLY A 37 6.06 -1.26 2.09
C GLY A 37 5.89 -2.63 1.47
N LEU A 38 4.67 -3.15 1.56
CA LEU A 38 4.23 -4.37 0.92
C LEU A 38 2.91 -4.07 0.21
N GLU A 39 2.83 -4.39 -1.06
CA GLU A 39 1.62 -4.27 -1.85
C GLU A 39 1.26 -5.64 -2.42
N TYR A 40 0.02 -6.04 -2.22
CA TYR A 40 -0.57 -7.23 -2.80
C TYR A 40 -1.70 -6.82 -3.73
N LYS A 41 -1.64 -7.21 -4.99
CA LYS A 41 -2.66 -6.93 -6.00
C LYS A 41 -3.26 -8.23 -6.49
N PHE A 42 -4.58 -8.31 -6.49
CA PHE A 42 -5.36 -9.39 -7.06
C PHE A 42 -6.16 -8.89 -8.27
N LYS A 43 -5.82 -9.41 -9.45
CA LYS A 43 -6.52 -9.20 -10.72
C LYS A 43 -6.75 -7.73 -11.10
N SER A 44 -5.93 -6.83 -10.56
CA SER A 44 -6.12 -5.37 -10.63
C SER A 44 -7.48 -4.86 -10.13
N ILE A 45 -8.26 -5.70 -9.44
CA ILE A 45 -9.57 -5.35 -8.85
C ILE A 45 -9.39 -5.04 -7.36
N LEU A 46 -8.54 -5.79 -6.67
CA LEU A 46 -8.28 -5.60 -5.24
C LEU A 46 -6.79 -5.36 -5.03
N MET A 47 -6.43 -4.26 -4.40
CA MET A 47 -5.06 -3.93 -4.03
C MET A 47 -5.02 -3.69 -2.53
N LEU A 48 -4.24 -4.47 -1.81
CA LEU A 48 -3.99 -4.30 -0.39
C LEU A 48 -2.56 -3.79 -0.21
N ARG A 49 -2.42 -2.70 0.53
CA ARG A 49 -1.15 -2.04 0.82
C ARG A 49 -0.93 -2.07 2.32
N GLY A 50 0.23 -2.53 2.74
CA GLY A 50 0.73 -2.41 4.10
C GLY A 50 2.07 -1.69 4.04
N GLY A 51 2.38 -0.89 5.04
CA GLY A 51 3.67 -0.24 5.13
C GLY A 51 4.01 0.06 6.56
N TYR A 52 5.29 0.22 6.84
CA TYR A 52 5.78 0.63 8.13
C TYR A 52 6.85 1.69 7.92
N ILE A 53 6.69 2.80 8.63
CA ILE A 53 7.63 3.90 8.59
C ILE A 53 8.40 3.84 9.91
N TYR A 54 9.69 3.58 9.80
CA TYR A 54 10.63 3.57 10.92
C TYR A 54 11.58 4.75 10.78
N GLU A 55 11.74 5.54 11.83
CA GLU A 55 12.73 6.62 11.87
C GLU A 55 13.87 6.24 12.83
N ALA A 56 15.11 6.47 12.40
CA ALA A 56 16.28 6.25 13.22
C ALA A 56 16.25 7.19 14.43
N GLY A 57 16.06 6.64 15.63
CA GLY A 57 15.93 7.42 16.87
C GLY A 57 14.58 7.30 17.58
N ILE A 58 13.70 6.39 17.15
CA ILE A 58 12.39 6.10 17.78
C ILE A 58 12.46 5.74 19.29
N THR A 59 13.62 5.33 19.79
CA THR A 59 13.87 4.90 21.17
C THR A 59 14.45 5.98 22.09
N GLY A 60 14.67 7.20 21.59
CA GLY A 60 15.11 8.36 22.40
C GLY A 60 13.96 9.33 22.68
N GLU A 61 14.04 10.08 23.78
CA GLU A 61 13.03 11.04 24.29
C GLU A 61 12.67 12.19 23.32
N GLU A 62 13.34 12.30 22.17
CA GLU A 62 13.11 13.30 21.15
C GLU A 62 12.39 12.70 19.93
N LYS A 63 11.07 12.54 20.01
CA LYS A 63 10.25 12.17 18.85
C LYS A 63 9.92 13.44 18.05
N ASP A 64 10.67 13.72 16.99
CA ASP A 64 10.39 14.85 16.09
C ASP A 64 9.21 14.56 15.12
N THR A 65 8.93 13.30 14.85
CA THR A 65 7.88 12.90 13.90
C THR A 65 6.60 12.43 14.58
N TRP A 66 5.48 13.01 14.17
CA TRP A 66 4.12 12.66 14.60
C TRP A 66 3.64 11.31 14.05
N TYR A 67 4.28 10.84 12.97
CA TYR A 67 3.97 9.60 12.28
C TYR A 67 4.82 8.48 12.82
N THR A 68 4.27 7.68 13.73
CA THR A 68 4.85 6.40 14.11
C THR A 68 3.85 5.31 13.80
N GLY A 69 4.30 4.27 13.12
CA GLY A 69 3.59 3.01 13.11
C GLY A 69 3.21 2.47 11.73
N PRO A 70 2.37 1.41 11.74
CA PRO A 70 1.91 0.77 10.53
C PRO A 70 0.96 1.69 9.74
N THR A 71 1.13 1.64 8.44
CA THR A 71 0.23 2.19 7.44
C THR A 71 -0.44 1.03 6.73
N GLY A 72 -1.71 1.16 6.46
CA GLY A 72 -2.50 0.16 5.77
C GLY A 72 -3.41 0.84 4.77
N GLY A 73 -3.71 0.18 3.67
CA GLY A 73 -4.65 0.67 2.69
C GLY A 73 -5.25 -0.48 1.90
N VAL A 74 -6.50 -0.28 1.49
CA VAL A 74 -7.20 -1.17 0.58
C VAL A 74 -7.76 -0.32 -0.55
N SER A 75 -7.56 -0.77 -1.77
CA SER A 75 -8.09 -0.15 -2.97
C SER A 75 -8.88 -1.19 -3.73
N LEU A 76 -10.10 -0.84 -4.10
CA LEU A 76 -10.98 -1.65 -4.94
C LEU A 76 -11.21 -0.92 -6.25
N GLU A 77 -10.87 -1.53 -7.38
CA GLU A 77 -11.08 -0.99 -8.72
C GLU A 77 -12.13 -1.83 -9.46
N PHE A 78 -13.21 -1.17 -9.88
CA PHE A 78 -14.32 -1.75 -10.61
C PHE A 78 -14.39 -1.15 -12.02
N PRO A 79 -14.31 -1.98 -13.08
CA PRO A 79 -14.58 -1.52 -14.44
C PRO A 79 -16.10 -1.34 -14.62
N LEU A 80 -16.59 -0.10 -14.70
CA LEU A 80 -18.02 0.20 -14.84
C LEU A 80 -18.54 -0.05 -16.26
N SER A 81 -17.68 0.08 -17.29
CA SER A 81 -18.10 -0.12 -18.67
C SER A 81 -16.99 -0.73 -19.52
N LYS A 82 -17.27 -1.86 -20.17
CA LYS A 82 -16.35 -2.49 -21.15
C LYS A 82 -16.25 -1.71 -22.47
N VAL A 83 -17.23 -0.84 -22.75
CA VAL A 83 -17.36 -0.12 -24.04
C VAL A 83 -16.68 1.25 -24.00
N THR A 84 -16.71 1.93 -22.85
CA THR A 84 -16.20 3.30 -22.70
C THR A 84 -14.82 3.36 -22.04
N GLY A 85 -14.31 2.26 -21.48
CA GLY A 85 -13.02 2.23 -20.78
C GLY A 85 -13.06 2.80 -19.36
N THR A 86 -14.22 3.31 -18.93
CA THR A 86 -14.40 3.96 -17.63
C THR A 86 -14.15 3.01 -16.46
N ARG A 87 -13.23 3.40 -15.58
CA ARG A 87 -12.87 2.69 -14.35
C ARG A 87 -13.22 3.53 -13.15
N MET A 88 -13.81 2.91 -12.14
CA MET A 88 -14.04 3.51 -10.83
C MET A 88 -13.20 2.78 -9.81
N SER A 89 -12.54 3.51 -8.94
CA SER A 89 -11.76 2.94 -7.85
C SER A 89 -12.08 3.63 -6.54
N ILE A 90 -12.18 2.84 -5.48
CA ILE A 90 -12.39 3.30 -4.12
C ILE A 90 -11.13 2.95 -3.35
N ASP A 91 -10.50 3.95 -2.75
CA ASP A 91 -9.27 3.84 -1.99
C ASP A 91 -9.57 4.17 -0.53
N TYR A 92 -9.27 3.27 0.38
CA TYR A 92 -9.30 3.50 1.82
C TYR A 92 -7.90 3.32 2.37
N SER A 93 -7.42 4.28 3.15
CA SER A 93 -6.12 4.20 3.79
C SER A 93 -6.21 4.62 5.24
N TYR A 94 -5.45 3.91 6.07
CA TYR A 94 -5.28 4.16 7.48
C TYR A 94 -3.79 4.34 7.78
N ARG A 95 -3.46 5.38 8.52
CA ARG A 95 -2.11 5.64 8.99
C ARG A 95 -2.14 5.86 10.49
N ALA A 96 -1.48 4.97 11.23
CA ALA A 96 -1.28 5.17 12.65
C ALA A 96 -0.35 6.38 12.91
N THR A 97 -0.61 7.07 14.01
CA THR A 97 0.10 8.28 14.45
C THR A 97 0.25 8.23 15.97
N THR A 98 1.34 8.80 16.50
CA THR A 98 1.68 8.68 17.94
C THR A 98 0.77 9.50 18.84
N ASN A 99 0.31 10.65 18.34
CA ASN A 99 -0.38 11.68 19.11
C ASN A 99 -1.80 11.95 18.59
N PHE A 100 -2.25 11.22 17.57
CA PHE A 100 -3.62 11.26 17.05
C PHE A 100 -4.15 9.83 16.93
N ASP A 101 -5.47 9.66 16.99
CA ASP A 101 -6.19 8.38 16.91
C ASP A 101 -6.19 7.75 15.49
N GLY A 102 -5.07 7.92 14.79
CA GLY A 102 -4.88 7.54 13.40
C GLY A 102 -5.55 8.46 12.40
N ILE A 103 -5.05 8.42 11.17
CA ILE A 103 -5.60 9.15 10.03
C ILE A 103 -6.33 8.14 9.15
N HIS A 104 -7.64 8.34 8.98
CA HIS A 104 -8.46 7.62 8.03
C HIS A 104 -8.68 8.49 6.80
N ALA A 105 -8.29 8.01 5.63
CA ALA A 105 -8.50 8.69 4.36
C ALA A 105 -9.30 7.80 3.42
N ILE A 106 -10.38 8.35 2.87
CA ILE A 106 -11.27 7.70 1.92
C ILE A 106 -11.23 8.51 0.62
N GLY A 107 -10.95 7.85 -0.49
CA GLY A 107 -10.89 8.44 -1.81
C GLY A 107 -11.75 7.66 -2.80
N ILE A 108 -12.37 8.38 -3.71
CA ILE A 108 -13.03 7.80 -4.88
C ILE A 108 -12.37 8.43 -6.10
N ARG A 109 -11.90 7.61 -7.02
CA ARG A 109 -11.32 8.02 -8.30
C ARG A 109 -12.16 7.44 -9.42
N VAL A 110 -12.52 8.30 -10.37
CA VAL A 110 -13.16 7.91 -11.63
C VAL A 110 -12.19 8.27 -12.74
N SER A 111 -11.86 7.29 -13.57
CA SER A 111 -11.05 7.45 -14.77
C SER A 111 -11.93 7.17 -15.96
N LEU A 112 -12.03 8.14 -16.88
CA LEU A 112 -12.84 8.03 -18.10
C LEU A 112 -12.06 7.31 -19.19
#